data_AF-A0A1M4WWN4-F1
#
_entry.id   AF-A0A1M4WWN4-F1
#
_cell.length_a   1.000
_cell.length_b   1.000
_cell.length_c   1.000
_cell.angle_alpha   90.00
_cell.angle_beta   90.00
_cell.angle_gamma   90.00
#
_symmetry.space_group_name_H-M   'P 1'
#
loop_
_entity.id
_entity.type
_entity.pdbx_description
1 polymer ?
#
loop_
_entity_poly.entity_id
_entity_poly.type
_entity_poly.pdbx_seq_one_letter_code
_entity_poly.pdbx_strand_id
1 'polypeptide(L)'
;MMESVKKQVLDIAQKAERSGLCKHRAGNFSIMDRETGYVAVTPSGIDREEMTYHDICIVDLEANVIEALTGLKPTSELLVHLALYKKRPDINAVAHTHSRFATSFAIVNKPIPAIVYECAILGLKKGYVPVAEYGRPGTMDLADKVAKAAEFADFSI
;
A
#
# COMPACT_ATOMS: atom_id res chain seq x y z
N MET A 1 -6.06 19.57 5.11
CA MET A 1 -4.58 19.59 5.17
C MET A 1 -3.96 18.71 4.08
N MET A 2 -2.65 18.79 3.84
CA MET A 2 -1.90 17.93 2.89
C MET A 2 -2.50 17.81 1.47
N GLU A 3 -3.08 18.90 0.93
CA GLU A 3 -3.89 18.83 -0.29
C GLU A 3 -3.13 18.27 -1.51
N SER A 4 -1.88 18.70 -1.71
CA SER A 4 -1.04 18.19 -2.81
C SER A 4 -0.82 16.70 -2.70
N VAL A 5 -0.55 16.18 -1.49
CA VAL A 5 -0.33 14.75 -1.24
C VAL A 5 -1.62 13.96 -1.45
N LYS A 6 -2.77 14.48 -0.98
CA LYS A 6 -4.09 13.87 -1.22
C LYS A 6 -4.38 13.72 -2.72
N LYS A 7 -4.07 14.74 -3.52
CA LYS A 7 -4.20 14.70 -4.98
C LYS A 7 -3.29 13.66 -5.63
N GLN A 8 -2.06 13.49 -5.13
CA GLN A 8 -1.14 12.45 -5.62
C GLN A 8 -1.63 11.03 -5.28
N VAL A 9 -2.13 10.81 -4.06
CA VAL A 9 -2.71 9.52 -3.64
C VAL A 9 -3.94 9.19 -4.50
N LEU A 10 -4.80 10.16 -4.76
CA LEU A 10 -5.94 9.99 -5.66
C LEU A 10 -5.51 9.61 -7.08
N ASP A 11 -4.57 10.36 -7.67
CA ASP A 11 -4.11 10.14 -9.04
C ASP A 11 -3.55 8.72 -9.22
N ILE A 12 -2.68 8.26 -8.30
CA ILE A 12 -2.10 6.93 -8.39
C ILE A 12 -3.14 5.82 -8.19
N ALA A 13 -4.10 6.02 -7.29
CA ALA A 13 -5.18 5.06 -7.06
C ALA A 13 -6.04 4.88 -8.31
N GLN A 14 -6.44 5.98 -8.95
CA GLN A 14 -7.21 5.96 -10.19
C GLN A 14 -6.40 5.40 -11.36
N LYS A 15 -5.11 5.72 -11.46
CA LYS A 15 -4.22 5.16 -12.48
C LYS A 15 -4.09 3.64 -12.34
N ALA A 16 -3.96 3.13 -11.12
CA ALA A 16 -3.88 1.69 -10.86
C ALA A 16 -5.17 0.94 -11.21
N GLU A 17 -6.33 1.57 -11.00
CA GLU A 17 -7.63 1.06 -11.45
C GLU A 17 -7.69 0.99 -12.98
N ARG A 18 -7.42 2.11 -13.66
CA ARG A 18 -7.43 2.20 -15.13
C ARG A 18 -6.41 1.28 -15.80
N SER A 19 -5.28 0.98 -15.15
CA SER A 19 -4.27 0.06 -15.67
C SER A 19 -4.56 -1.42 -15.35
N GLY A 20 -5.67 -1.73 -14.66
CA GLY A 20 -6.05 -3.09 -14.29
C GLY A 20 -5.15 -3.74 -13.23
N LEU A 21 -4.36 -2.95 -12.49
CA LEU A 21 -3.59 -3.44 -11.34
C LEU A 21 -4.50 -3.73 -10.15
N CYS A 22 -5.70 -3.18 -10.16
CA CYS A 22 -6.75 -3.41 -9.19
C CYS A 22 -8.10 -3.45 -9.90
N LYS A 23 -9.13 -3.87 -9.18
CA LYS A 23 -10.51 -3.79 -9.63
C LYS A 23 -11.43 -3.34 -8.50
N HIS A 24 -12.31 -2.41 -8.80
CA HIS A 24 -13.31 -1.87 -7.88
C HIS A 24 -12.65 -1.35 -6.57
N ARG A 25 -13.00 -1.98 -5.45
CA ARG A 25 -12.61 -1.56 -4.09
C ARG A 25 -11.34 -2.25 -3.58
N ALA A 26 -10.67 -3.04 -4.41
CA ALA A 26 -9.47 -3.80 -4.03
C ALA A 26 -8.19 -2.98 -4.22
N GLY A 27 -7.23 -3.13 -3.31
CA GLY A 27 -6.00 -2.35 -3.26
C GLY A 27 -6.14 -1.03 -2.51
N ASN A 28 -5.03 -0.48 -2.03
CA ASN A 28 -5.01 0.76 -1.25
C ASN A 28 -3.64 1.44 -1.38
N PHE A 29 -3.65 2.76 -1.23
CA PHE A 29 -2.48 3.59 -1.50
C PHE A 29 -2.29 4.61 -0.39
N SER A 30 -1.04 4.91 -0.09
CA SER A 30 -0.71 5.95 0.88
C SER A 30 0.59 6.66 0.55
N ILE A 31 0.71 7.89 1.01
CA ILE A 31 1.96 8.65 1.04
C ILE A 31 2.13 9.21 2.46
N MET A 32 3.30 9.00 3.05
CA MET A 32 3.71 9.60 4.32
C MET A 32 4.49 10.88 4.06
N ASP A 33 4.07 11.95 4.72
CA ASP A 33 4.88 13.15 4.88
C ASP A 33 5.73 13.03 6.15
N ARG A 34 7.05 12.89 5.95
CA ARG A 34 8.01 12.68 7.04
C ARG A 34 8.23 13.94 7.88
N GLU A 35 7.96 15.14 7.34
CA GLU A 35 8.13 16.39 8.09
C GLU A 35 7.05 16.54 9.16
N THR A 36 5.80 16.21 8.81
CA THR A 36 4.66 16.29 9.74
C THR A 36 4.39 15.00 10.50
N GLY A 37 4.88 13.86 10.00
CA GLY A 37 4.57 12.53 10.56
C GLY A 37 3.20 11.99 10.14
N TYR A 38 2.49 12.68 9.24
CA TYR A 38 1.16 12.30 8.79
C TYR A 38 1.18 11.45 7.53
N VAL A 39 0.15 10.60 7.40
CA VAL A 39 -0.03 9.69 6.28
C VAL A 39 -1.35 10.00 5.60
N ALA A 40 -1.30 10.36 4.31
CA ALA A 40 -2.47 10.41 3.45
C ALA A 40 -2.74 9.00 2.91
N VAL A 41 -3.95 8.47 3.09
CA VAL A 41 -4.30 7.09 2.74
C VAL A 41 -5.69 7.01 2.11
N THR A 42 -5.86 6.12 1.13
CA THR A 42 -7.16 5.86 0.50
C THR A 42 -8.19 5.35 1.53
N PRO A 43 -9.45 5.82 1.44
CA PRO A 43 -10.54 5.35 2.28
C PRO A 43 -10.98 3.92 1.89
N SER A 44 -11.80 3.32 2.73
CA SER A 44 -12.50 2.06 2.47
C SER A 44 -13.90 2.31 1.89
N GLY A 45 -14.36 1.40 1.03
CA GLY A 45 -15.78 1.29 0.65
C GLY A 45 -16.27 2.18 -0.50
N ILE A 46 -15.39 2.97 -1.13
CA ILE A 46 -15.72 3.83 -2.28
C ILE A 46 -15.09 3.29 -3.57
N ASP A 47 -15.74 3.51 -4.71
CA ASP A 47 -15.15 3.28 -6.02
C ASP A 47 -14.08 4.34 -6.32
N ARG A 48 -12.97 3.95 -6.93
CA ARG A 48 -11.86 4.87 -7.20
C ARG A 48 -12.17 5.87 -8.30
N GLU A 49 -13.01 5.51 -9.25
CA GLU A 49 -13.41 6.43 -10.31
C GLU A 49 -14.33 7.55 -9.78
N GLU A 50 -15.07 7.28 -8.69
CA GLU A 50 -15.92 8.25 -8.00
C GLU A 50 -15.18 9.03 -6.89
N MET A 51 -14.03 8.53 -6.45
CA MET A 51 -13.25 9.11 -5.36
C MET A 51 -12.72 10.50 -5.74
N THR A 52 -12.74 11.42 -4.77
CA THR A 52 -12.13 12.74 -4.86
C THR A 52 -11.00 12.88 -3.83
N TYR A 53 -10.21 13.95 -3.91
CA TYR A 53 -9.12 14.16 -2.94
C TYR A 53 -9.66 14.47 -1.53
N HIS A 54 -10.93 14.90 -1.41
CA HIS A 54 -11.59 15.12 -0.11
C HIS A 54 -11.84 13.80 0.63
N ASP A 55 -11.95 12.69 -0.10
CA ASP A 55 -12.18 11.35 0.47
C ASP A 55 -10.91 10.71 1.05
N ILE A 56 -9.72 11.24 0.70
CA ILE A 56 -8.45 10.76 1.25
C ILE A 56 -8.36 11.11 2.74
N CYS A 57 -8.17 10.08 3.56
CA CYS A 57 -8.00 10.20 5.00
C CYS A 57 -6.57 10.61 5.35
N ILE A 58 -6.41 11.40 6.41
CA ILE A 58 -5.11 11.66 7.04
C ILE A 58 -5.07 10.97 8.40
N VAL A 59 -4.00 10.23 8.66
CA VAL A 59 -3.75 9.53 9.92
C VAL A 59 -2.33 9.79 10.43
N ASP A 60 -2.07 9.53 11.70
CA ASP A 60 -0.71 9.46 12.24
C ASP A 60 -0.16 8.01 12.26
N LEU A 61 1.06 7.82 12.75
CA LEU A 61 1.69 6.50 12.84
C LEU A 61 1.07 5.62 13.93
N GLU A 62 0.33 6.19 14.86
CA GLU A 62 -0.43 5.51 15.91
C GLU A 62 -1.83 5.07 15.43
N ALA A 63 -2.15 5.31 14.16
CA ALA A 63 -3.42 5.03 13.52
C ALA A 63 -4.60 5.90 13.99
N ASN A 64 -4.33 7.05 14.62
CA ASN A 64 -5.36 8.02 14.91
C ASN A 64 -5.75 8.76 13.62
N VAL A 65 -7.05 8.97 13.44
CA VAL A 65 -7.57 9.74 12.30
C VAL A 65 -7.45 11.23 12.62
N ILE A 66 -6.63 11.93 11.85
CA ILE A 66 -6.39 13.37 11.97
C ILE A 66 -7.40 14.15 11.12
N GLU A 67 -7.71 13.66 9.92
CA GLU A 67 -8.68 14.30 9.01
C GLU A 67 -9.42 13.25 8.15
N ALA A 68 -10.75 13.32 8.13
CA ALA A 68 -11.61 12.54 7.24
C ALA A 68 -12.83 13.39 6.83
N LEU A 69 -12.65 14.26 5.82
CA LEU A 69 -13.62 15.32 5.49
C LEU A 69 -15.00 14.82 5.10
N THR A 70 -15.07 13.66 4.43
CA THR A 70 -16.33 13.05 3.98
C THR A 70 -16.88 12.01 4.98
N GLY A 71 -16.21 11.83 6.13
CA GLY A 71 -16.60 10.84 7.14
C GLY A 71 -16.27 9.39 6.77
N LEU A 72 -15.66 9.15 5.61
CA LEU A 72 -15.16 7.82 5.23
C LEU A 72 -14.04 7.36 6.17
N LYS A 73 -13.98 6.04 6.37
CA LYS A 73 -12.93 5.41 7.19
C LYS A 73 -11.70 5.12 6.32
N PRO A 74 -10.48 5.16 6.88
CA PRO A 74 -9.29 4.70 6.16
C PRO A 74 -9.41 3.23 5.75
N THR A 75 -8.60 2.81 4.77
CA THR A 75 -8.50 1.40 4.34
C THR A 75 -8.44 0.42 5.52
N SER A 76 -9.09 -0.74 5.39
CA SER A 76 -9.01 -1.82 6.37
C SER A 76 -7.59 -2.34 6.57
N GLU A 77 -6.69 -2.13 5.60
CA GLU A 77 -5.29 -2.57 5.67
C GLU A 77 -4.34 -1.47 6.15
N LEU A 78 -4.85 -0.43 6.82
CA LEU A 78 -4.05 0.70 7.29
C LEU A 78 -2.81 0.25 8.09
N LEU A 79 -2.96 -0.77 8.93
CA LEU A 79 -1.87 -1.29 9.76
C LEU A 79 -0.66 -1.76 8.93
N VAL A 80 -0.87 -2.30 7.73
CA VAL A 80 0.21 -2.70 6.82
C VAL A 80 1.04 -1.49 6.41
N HIS A 81 0.39 -0.40 5.98
CA HIS A 81 1.07 0.84 5.59
C HIS A 81 1.88 1.41 6.75
N LEU A 82 1.29 1.50 7.94
CA LEU A 82 1.94 2.07 9.12
C LEU A 82 3.12 1.21 9.58
N ALA A 83 2.98 -0.12 9.57
CA ALA A 83 4.07 -1.03 9.90
C ALA A 83 5.25 -0.87 8.93
N LEU A 84 4.97 -0.72 7.63
CA LEU A 84 6.00 -0.45 6.62
C LEU A 84 6.72 0.87 6.87
N TYR A 85 6.01 1.97 7.14
CA TYR A 85 6.65 3.27 7.42
C TYR A 85 7.49 3.28 8.69
N LYS A 86 7.08 2.52 9.72
CA LYS A 86 7.84 2.35 10.98
C LYS A 86 9.10 1.50 10.76
N LYS A 87 8.99 0.45 9.96
CA LYS A 87 10.06 -0.52 9.74
C LYS A 87 11.08 -0.06 8.69
N ARG A 88 10.64 0.71 7.69
CA ARG A 88 11.42 1.27 6.58
C ARG A 88 11.36 2.79 6.61
N PRO A 89 12.27 3.47 7.34
CA PRO A 89 12.35 4.94 7.34
C PRO A 89 12.65 5.57 5.98
N ASP A 90 13.16 4.77 5.04
CA ASP A 90 13.60 5.18 3.70
C ASP A 90 12.48 5.24 2.65
N ILE A 91 11.29 4.69 2.94
CA ILE A 91 10.13 4.74 2.03
C ILE A 91 9.15 5.85 2.43
N ASN A 92 8.50 6.49 1.46
CA ASN A 92 7.48 7.52 1.70
C ASN A 92 6.14 7.22 1.06
N ALA A 93 6.02 6.12 0.33
CA ALA A 93 4.78 5.70 -0.30
C ALA A 93 4.63 4.18 -0.27
N VAL A 94 3.38 3.72 -0.23
CA VAL A 94 3.01 2.30 -0.30
C VAL A 94 1.86 2.14 -1.26
N ALA A 95 2.00 1.20 -2.19
CA ALA A 95 1.00 0.81 -3.16
C ALA A 95 0.67 -0.69 -2.97
N HIS A 96 -0.49 -0.98 -2.41
CA HIS A 96 -1.01 -2.34 -2.32
C HIS A 96 -2.00 -2.58 -3.45
N THR A 97 -1.74 -3.61 -4.25
CA THR A 97 -2.55 -3.94 -5.43
C THR A 97 -2.95 -5.40 -5.44
N HIS A 98 -4.08 -5.71 -6.09
CA HIS A 98 -4.51 -7.08 -6.33
C HIS A 98 -4.26 -7.42 -7.82
N SER A 99 -3.02 -7.19 -8.27
CA SER A 99 -2.65 -7.34 -9.68
C SER A 99 -2.63 -8.82 -10.09
N ARG A 100 -3.23 -9.11 -11.27
CA ARG A 100 -3.58 -10.48 -11.68
C ARG A 100 -2.43 -11.49 -11.57
N PHE A 101 -1.25 -11.15 -12.08
CA PHE A 101 -0.11 -12.07 -12.09
C PHE A 101 0.55 -12.19 -10.72
N ALA A 102 0.80 -11.09 -10.01
CA ALA A 102 1.37 -11.13 -8.67
C ALA A 102 0.49 -11.96 -7.70
N THR A 103 -0.83 -11.71 -7.73
CA THR A 103 -1.80 -12.47 -6.92
C THR A 103 -1.79 -13.96 -7.27
N SER A 104 -1.60 -14.32 -8.54
CA SER A 104 -1.51 -15.73 -8.95
C SER A 104 -0.30 -16.44 -8.32
N PHE A 105 0.84 -15.77 -8.22
CA PHE A 105 2.04 -16.30 -7.54
C PHE A 105 1.86 -16.37 -6.02
N ALA A 106 1.21 -15.36 -5.41
CA ALA A 106 0.89 -15.35 -3.98
C ALA A 106 -0.02 -16.53 -3.59
N ILE A 107 -1.07 -16.80 -4.38
CA ILE A 107 -2.02 -17.90 -4.14
C ILE A 107 -1.33 -19.27 -4.13
N VAL A 108 -0.35 -19.49 -5.03
CA VAL A 108 0.40 -20.74 -5.09
C VAL A 108 1.63 -20.75 -4.18
N ASN A 109 1.81 -19.70 -3.36
CA ASN A 109 2.94 -19.51 -2.45
C ASN A 109 4.30 -19.68 -3.14
N LYS A 110 4.48 -19.06 -4.32
CA LYS A 110 5.74 -19.11 -5.07
C LYS A 110 6.37 -17.71 -5.17
N PRO A 111 7.64 -17.54 -4.77
CA PRO A 111 8.35 -16.30 -5.02
C PRO A 111 8.57 -16.08 -6.52
N ILE A 112 8.74 -14.82 -6.93
CA ILE A 112 9.06 -14.48 -8.32
C ILE A 112 10.58 -14.32 -8.43
N PRO A 113 11.29 -15.21 -9.16
CA PRO A 113 12.74 -15.11 -9.30
C PRO A 113 13.13 -13.93 -10.21
N ALA A 114 14.28 -13.30 -9.95
CA ALA A 114 14.82 -12.24 -10.79
C ALA A 114 15.42 -12.79 -12.10
N ILE A 115 14.53 -13.16 -13.03
CA ILE A 115 14.90 -13.73 -14.34
C ILE A 115 14.81 -12.72 -15.51
N VAL A 116 14.35 -11.50 -15.23
CA VAL A 116 14.27 -10.39 -16.18
C VAL A 116 14.94 -9.14 -15.58
N TYR A 117 15.50 -8.27 -16.42
CA TYR A 117 16.32 -7.15 -15.96
C TYR A 117 15.49 -6.08 -15.23
N GLU A 118 14.19 -5.98 -15.50
CA GLU A 118 13.25 -5.09 -14.80
C GLU A 118 13.20 -5.37 -13.29
N CYS A 119 13.57 -6.57 -12.83
CA CYS A 119 13.66 -6.87 -11.41
C CYS A 119 14.77 -6.08 -10.69
N ALA A 120 15.74 -5.49 -11.42
CA ALA A 120 16.83 -4.72 -10.84
C ALA A 120 16.36 -3.47 -10.07
N ILE A 121 15.18 -2.93 -10.40
CA ILE A 121 14.63 -1.74 -9.74
C ILE A 121 13.76 -2.06 -8.52
N LEU A 122 13.60 -3.35 -8.16
CA LEU A 122 12.70 -3.78 -7.08
C LEU A 122 13.40 -3.96 -5.72
N GLY A 123 14.66 -3.51 -5.60
CA GLY A 123 15.41 -3.58 -4.33
C GLY A 123 15.65 -5.01 -3.81
N LEU A 124 15.70 -6.02 -4.70
CA LEU A 124 15.72 -7.44 -4.33
C LEU A 124 17.07 -7.88 -3.72
N LYS A 125 17.18 -7.87 -2.39
CA LYS A 125 18.41 -8.25 -1.67
C LYS A 125 18.79 -9.73 -1.79
N LYS A 126 17.80 -10.59 -2.12
CA LYS A 126 17.96 -12.05 -2.25
C LYS A 126 17.77 -12.57 -3.67
N GLY A 127 17.64 -11.69 -4.66
CA GLY A 127 17.44 -12.10 -6.06
C GLY A 127 16.06 -12.67 -6.40
N TYR A 128 15.05 -12.43 -5.56
CA TYR A 128 13.66 -12.79 -5.82
C TYR A 128 12.70 -11.85 -5.07
N VAL A 129 11.48 -11.72 -5.59
CA VAL A 129 10.34 -11.09 -4.89
C VAL A 129 9.80 -12.10 -3.87
N PRO A 130 9.85 -11.79 -2.55
CA PRO A 130 9.37 -12.70 -1.52
C PRO A 130 7.85 -12.80 -1.52
N VAL A 131 7.35 -13.96 -1.10
CA VAL A 131 5.94 -14.14 -0.69
C VAL A 131 5.86 -13.87 0.81
N ALA A 132 5.02 -12.94 1.24
CA ALA A 132 4.74 -12.75 2.65
C ALA A 132 3.92 -13.94 3.18
N GLU A 133 4.19 -14.35 4.43
CA GLU A 133 3.34 -15.35 5.08
C GLU A 133 1.90 -14.83 5.18
N TYR A 134 0.92 -15.74 5.06
CA TYR A 134 -0.48 -15.36 5.17
C TYR A 134 -0.80 -14.81 6.57
N GLY A 135 -1.46 -13.66 6.60
CA GLY A 135 -2.13 -13.11 7.76
C GLY A 135 -3.53 -12.62 7.37
N ARG A 136 -4.45 -12.58 8.33
CA ARG A 136 -5.82 -12.12 8.05
C ARG A 136 -5.80 -10.62 7.70
N PRO A 137 -6.45 -10.17 6.60
CA PRO A 137 -6.56 -8.75 6.27
C PRO A 137 -7.08 -7.89 7.43
N GLY A 138 -6.45 -6.73 7.62
CA GLY A 138 -6.76 -5.78 8.69
C GLY A 138 -6.29 -6.17 10.09
N THR A 139 -5.35 -7.12 10.21
CA THR A 139 -4.75 -7.51 11.49
C THR A 139 -3.28 -7.09 11.57
N MET A 140 -2.76 -6.97 12.80
CA MET A 140 -1.33 -6.73 13.03
C MET A 140 -0.47 -7.91 12.56
N ASP A 141 -0.98 -9.14 12.65
CA ASP A 141 -0.30 -10.34 12.15
C ASP A 141 0.05 -10.23 10.66
N LEU A 142 -0.88 -9.76 9.82
CA LEU A 142 -0.59 -9.47 8.42
C LEU A 142 0.44 -8.35 8.27
N ALA A 143 0.28 -7.26 9.02
CA ALA A 143 1.18 -6.11 8.94
C ALA A 143 2.63 -6.48 9.27
N ASP A 144 2.86 -7.27 10.32
CA ASP A 144 4.17 -7.74 10.72
C ASP A 144 4.81 -8.67 9.68
N LYS A 145 4.02 -9.59 9.11
CA LYS A 145 4.48 -10.52 8.07
C LYS A 145 4.87 -9.80 6.77
N VAL A 146 4.09 -8.82 6.34
CA VAL A 146 4.41 -7.98 5.18
C VAL A 146 5.64 -7.12 5.46
N ALA A 147 5.72 -6.48 6.63
CA ALA A 147 6.87 -5.66 7.00
C ALA A 147 8.18 -6.48 7.05
N LYS A 148 8.11 -7.74 7.52
CA LYS A 148 9.24 -8.68 7.48
C LYS A 148 9.67 -9.02 6.04
N ALA A 149 8.72 -9.21 5.12
CA ALA A 149 9.04 -9.45 3.71
C ALA A 149 9.72 -8.22 3.06
N ALA A 150 9.25 -7.01 3.41
CA ALA A 150 9.78 -5.74 2.93
C ALA A 150 11.20 -5.40 3.44
N GLU A 151 11.78 -6.19 4.35
CA GLU A 151 13.19 -6.06 4.72
C GLU A 151 14.13 -6.48 3.57
N PHE A 152 13.64 -7.37 2.69
CA PHE A 152 14.43 -8.02 1.65
C PHE A 152 14.15 -7.51 0.22
N ALA A 153 13.11 -6.72 0.03
CA ALA A 153 12.70 -6.19 -1.26
C ALA A 153 11.80 -4.95 -1.09
N ASP A 154 11.74 -4.09 -2.11
CA ASP A 154 10.78 -2.98 -2.16
C ASP A 154 9.40 -3.43 -2.68
N PHE A 155 9.32 -4.68 -3.15
CA PHE A 155 8.11 -5.33 -3.61
C PHE A 155 8.00 -6.74 -3.02
N SER A 156 6.82 -7.10 -2.52
CA SER A 156 6.49 -8.43 -2.01
C SER A 156 5.08 -8.82 -2.47
N ILE A 157 4.81 -10.12 -2.55
CA ILE A 157 3.51 -10.68 -2.95
C ILE A 157 2.84 -11.48 -1.83
#